data_AF-S4NHA5-F1
#
_entry.id   AF-S4NHA5-F1
#
_cell.length_a   1.000
_cell.length_b   1.000
_cell.length_c   1.000
_cell.angle_alpha   90.00
_cell.angle_beta   90.00
_cell.angle_gamma   90.00
#
_symmetry.space_group_name_H-M   'P 1'
#
loop_
_entity.id
_entity.type
_entity.pdbx_description
1 polymer ?
#
loop_
_entity_poly.entity_id
_entity_poly.type
_entity_poly.pdbx_seq_one_letter_code
_entity_poly.pdbx_strand_id
1 'polypeptide(L)'
;MKHSIMINWVVGLAILFGIGLSQPTTVSAKSTAVKVTNTQSLTKAPYRAVSGYLYSSAKLTKKVHNADNYPLTTFYAYKSASIQRANGNKAVYYYVKNGNGKVKGWIWSGHLVRLINISQQRKQVNQIIGLIDTLSTDNKNNVISILNLMNRQSTLPDLLTQLNNLAQSINNNPDIVKLNQIIKMIKSDGQTLNYLFSEGINKLYPKIVAIHHLNNRVFALAQGLLDRIN
;
A
#
# COMPACT_ATOMS: atom_id res chain seq x y z
N MET A 1 -61.31 13.86 39.83
CA MET A 1 -59.88 13.61 39.55
C MET A 1 -59.22 14.98 39.36
N LYS A 2 -59.14 15.84 40.38
CA LYS A 2 -58.15 15.94 41.49
C LYS A 2 -56.71 15.76 41.00
N HIS A 3 -55.76 16.69 41.14
CA HIS A 3 -55.72 18.14 41.40
C HIS A 3 -54.32 18.62 40.96
N SER A 4 -54.22 19.93 40.76
CA SER A 4 -53.08 20.71 40.29
C SER A 4 -52.05 21.04 41.40
N ILE A 5 -50.87 21.54 40.98
CA ILE A 5 -49.85 22.37 41.68
C ILE A 5 -49.20 21.82 42.98
N MET A 6 -47.86 21.88 43.09
CA MET A 6 -47.16 22.70 44.12
C MET A 6 -45.63 22.51 44.14
N ILE A 7 -44.97 23.64 43.94
CA ILE A 7 -43.64 23.98 44.47
C ILE A 7 -43.71 23.97 46.01
N ASN A 8 -42.71 23.42 46.72
CA ASN A 8 -42.32 23.99 48.00
C ASN A 8 -40.83 23.77 48.33
N TRP A 9 -40.27 24.82 48.90
CA TRP A 9 -38.87 25.07 49.24
C TRP A 9 -38.55 24.68 50.70
N VAL A 10 -37.24 24.62 51.00
CA VAL A 10 -36.55 25.11 52.23
C VAL A 10 -36.25 24.14 53.42
N VAL A 11 -34.94 24.11 53.74
CA VAL A 11 -34.25 23.95 55.06
C VAL A 11 -34.40 22.60 55.77
N GLY A 12 -33.38 21.89 56.24
CA GLY A 12 -31.97 22.15 56.48
C GLY A 12 -31.58 21.33 57.71
N LEU A 13 -30.59 20.44 57.60
CA LEU A 13 -29.86 19.92 58.76
C LEU A 13 -28.41 19.68 58.34
N ALA A 14 -27.53 20.58 58.77
CA ALA A 14 -26.10 20.38 58.69
C ALA A 14 -25.74 19.23 59.65
N ILE A 15 -25.35 18.09 59.09
CA ILE A 15 -24.63 17.06 59.83
C ILE A 15 -23.20 17.10 59.31
N LEU A 16 -22.32 17.66 60.14
CA LEU A 16 -20.88 17.53 60.04
C LEU A 16 -20.51 16.04 60.16
N PHE A 17 -20.40 15.35 59.02
CA PHE A 17 -19.67 14.09 58.95
C PHE A 17 -18.34 14.36 58.24
N GLY A 18 -17.26 14.30 59.02
CA GLY A 18 -15.91 14.25 58.50
C GLY A 18 -15.74 12.98 57.67
N ILE A 19 -15.72 13.13 56.35
CA ILE A 19 -15.33 12.08 55.41
C ILE A 19 -14.02 12.53 54.82
N GLY A 20 -12.93 11.84 55.16
CA GLY A 20 -11.64 12.01 54.49
C GLY A 20 -11.82 11.74 53.00
N LEU A 21 -11.73 12.79 52.19
CA LEU A 21 -11.72 12.68 50.74
C LEU A 21 -10.38 12.10 50.31
N SER A 22 -10.29 10.77 50.27
CA SER A 22 -9.26 10.05 49.54
C SER A 22 -9.46 10.36 48.05
N GLN A 23 -8.71 11.33 47.52
CA GLN A 23 -8.68 11.57 46.08
C GLN A 23 -8.23 10.28 45.37
N PRO A 24 -8.99 9.74 44.40
CA PRO A 24 -8.54 8.61 43.61
C PRO A 24 -7.33 9.05 42.79
N THR A 25 -6.15 8.52 43.14
CA THR A 25 -4.97 8.63 42.28
C THR A 25 -5.25 7.84 41.01
N THR A 26 -5.42 8.53 39.89
CA THR A 26 -5.45 7.88 38.59
C THR A 26 -4.05 7.34 38.30
N VAL A 27 -3.83 6.07 38.62
CA VAL A 27 -2.61 5.35 38.23
C VAL A 27 -2.59 5.30 36.71
N SER A 28 -1.71 6.07 36.09
CA SER A 28 -1.44 6.00 34.65
C SER A 28 -0.90 4.61 34.34
N ALA A 29 -1.74 3.74 33.77
CA ALA A 29 -1.34 2.40 33.36
C ALA A 29 -0.12 2.49 32.43
N LYS A 30 1.00 1.90 32.85
CA LYS A 30 2.26 1.83 32.10
C LYS A 30 1.98 1.07 30.81
N SER A 31 2.00 1.76 29.66
CA SER A 31 1.76 1.13 28.36
C SER A 31 2.70 -0.06 28.19
N THR A 32 2.17 -1.25 27.94
CA THR A 32 2.95 -2.47 27.79
C THR A 32 3.96 -2.31 26.65
N ALA A 33 5.22 -2.63 26.93
CA ALA A 33 6.33 -2.40 26.00
C ALA A 33 6.16 -3.23 24.72
N VAL A 34 6.36 -2.59 23.56
CA VAL A 34 6.41 -3.31 22.28
C VAL A 34 7.74 -4.03 22.12
N LYS A 35 7.71 -5.20 21.47
CA LYS A 35 8.91 -5.97 21.14
C LYS A 35 9.27 -5.75 19.68
N VAL A 36 10.50 -5.29 19.42
CA VAL A 36 11.06 -5.24 18.07
C VAL A 36 11.66 -6.61 17.76
N THR A 37 11.11 -7.32 16.77
CA THR A 37 11.46 -8.72 16.50
C THR A 37 12.43 -8.90 15.34
N ASN A 38 12.45 -7.97 14.39
CA ASN A 38 13.40 -7.99 13.28
C ASN A 38 13.69 -6.57 12.81
N THR A 39 14.90 -6.30 12.30
CA THR A 39 15.27 -5.04 11.63
C THR A 39 16.13 -5.33 10.41
N GLN A 40 15.84 -4.66 9.29
CA GLN A 40 16.60 -4.81 8.04
C GLN A 40 16.68 -3.48 7.28
N SER A 41 17.71 -3.33 6.45
CA SER A 41 17.85 -2.20 5.53
C SER A 41 16.93 -2.37 4.32
N LEU A 42 16.48 -1.25 3.75
CA LEU A 42 15.65 -1.22 2.56
C LEU A 42 16.36 -0.51 1.41
N THR A 43 16.07 -0.94 0.19
CA THR A 43 16.35 -0.14 -1.01
C THR A 43 15.57 1.16 -0.93
N LYS A 44 16.26 2.28 -1.14
CA LYS A 44 15.66 3.61 -1.07
C LYS A 44 14.50 3.72 -2.07
N ALA A 45 13.31 3.98 -1.55
CA ALA A 45 12.11 4.19 -2.36
C ALA A 45 11.32 5.40 -1.84
N PRO A 46 10.68 6.19 -2.73
CA PRO A 46 9.88 7.34 -2.33
C PRO A 46 8.46 6.94 -1.91
N TYR A 47 7.89 7.63 -0.94
CA TYR A 47 6.57 7.40 -0.37
C TYR A 47 5.87 8.72 -0.01
N ARG A 48 4.54 8.67 0.08
CA ARG A 48 3.70 9.62 0.81
C ARG A 48 3.23 8.97 2.10
N ALA A 49 3.21 9.74 3.19
CA ALA A 49 2.50 9.33 4.39
C ALA A 49 1.06 9.86 4.29
N VAL A 50 0.08 8.95 4.34
CA VAL A 50 -1.33 9.31 4.19
C VAL A 50 -2.03 9.50 5.53
N SER A 51 -1.50 8.92 6.61
CA SER A 51 -2.04 9.11 7.95
C SER A 51 -1.09 8.75 9.10
N GLY A 52 -1.48 9.11 10.33
CA GLY A 52 -0.90 8.58 11.56
C GLY A 52 0.36 9.30 12.05
N TYR A 53 1.18 8.62 12.86
CA TYR A 53 2.29 9.27 13.57
C TYR A 53 3.65 8.69 13.21
N LEU A 54 4.64 9.58 13.14
CA LEU A 54 6.05 9.20 13.13
C LEU A 54 6.55 9.14 14.56
N TYR A 55 7.28 8.09 14.89
CA TYR A 55 7.87 7.85 16.20
C TYR A 55 9.39 8.03 16.17
N SER A 56 9.98 8.49 17.27
CA SER A 56 11.44 8.69 17.35
C SER A 56 12.21 7.37 17.21
N SER A 57 11.61 6.25 17.63
CA SER A 57 12.22 4.92 17.61
C SER A 57 11.19 3.83 17.31
N ALA A 58 11.68 2.65 16.92
CA ALA A 58 10.87 1.45 16.74
C ALA A 58 10.23 0.94 18.05
N LYS A 59 10.55 1.53 19.21
CA LYS A 59 9.85 1.25 20.49
C LYS A 59 8.50 1.97 20.59
N LEU A 60 8.17 2.85 19.64
CA LEU A 60 6.89 3.56 19.54
C LEU A 60 6.48 4.35 20.81
N THR A 61 7.44 4.74 21.64
CA THR A 61 7.17 5.42 22.92
C THR A 61 6.95 6.92 22.78
N LYS A 62 7.60 7.56 21.80
CA LYS A 62 7.54 9.01 21.58
C LYS A 62 7.15 9.33 20.14
N LYS A 63 5.98 9.94 19.97
CA LYS A 63 5.56 10.56 18.71
C LYS A 63 6.40 11.83 18.48
N VAL A 64 6.88 12.03 17.27
CA VAL A 64 7.70 13.19 16.88
C VAL A 64 7.05 14.04 15.80
N HIS A 65 6.20 13.44 14.96
CA HIS A 65 5.42 14.17 13.95
C HIS A 65 4.06 13.51 13.75
N ASN A 66 3.03 14.32 13.46
CA ASN A 66 1.80 13.84 12.83
C ASN A 66 2.01 13.84 11.31
N ALA A 67 1.81 12.70 10.65
CA ALA A 67 1.95 12.55 9.21
C ALA A 67 0.91 13.38 8.44
N ASP A 68 -0.27 13.60 9.02
CA ASP A 68 -1.37 14.36 8.41
C ASP A 68 -0.95 15.80 8.08
N ASN A 69 0.06 16.34 8.78
CA ASN A 69 0.61 17.67 8.55
C ASN A 69 1.53 17.74 7.32
N TYR A 70 1.77 16.62 6.63
CA TYR A 70 2.75 16.51 5.53
C TYR A 70 2.16 15.87 4.26
N PRO A 71 0.96 16.27 3.79
CA PRO A 71 0.25 15.56 2.71
C PRO A 71 1.02 15.55 1.38
N LEU A 72 1.82 16.59 1.12
CA LEU A 72 2.62 16.75 -0.10
C LEU A 72 4.13 16.53 0.15
N THR A 73 4.52 15.94 1.28
CA THR A 73 5.95 15.65 1.57
C THR A 73 6.36 14.29 1.02
N THR A 74 7.48 14.24 0.31
CA THR A 74 8.05 12.97 -0.16
C THR A 74 8.98 12.45 0.91
N PHE A 75 8.67 11.24 1.38
CA PHE A 75 9.48 10.50 2.33
C PHE A 75 10.25 9.40 1.61
N TYR A 76 11.43 9.06 2.12
CA TYR A 76 12.22 7.93 1.66
C TYR A 76 12.36 6.93 2.80
N ALA A 77 12.05 5.66 2.55
CA ALA A 77 12.23 4.59 3.52
C ALA A 77 13.66 4.02 3.44
N TYR A 78 14.26 3.74 4.61
CA TYR A 78 15.64 3.26 4.70
C TYR A 78 15.78 1.97 5.52
N LYS A 79 14.89 1.75 6.49
CA LYS A 79 14.90 0.57 7.36
C LYS A 79 13.48 0.09 7.57
N SER A 80 13.30 -1.21 7.78
CA SER A 80 12.06 -1.79 8.28
C SER A 80 12.28 -2.52 9.59
N ALA A 81 11.27 -2.50 10.45
CA ALA A 81 11.23 -3.29 11.67
C ALA A 81 9.88 -3.99 11.82
N SER A 82 9.91 -5.27 12.20
CA SER A 82 8.71 -5.98 12.64
C SER A 82 8.51 -5.72 14.12
N ILE A 83 7.34 -5.22 14.48
CA ILE A 83 6.99 -4.84 15.85
C ILE A 83 5.83 -5.71 16.31
N GLN A 84 6.02 -6.40 17.42
CA GLN A 84 4.98 -7.13 18.11
C GLN A 84 4.45 -6.30 19.28
N ARG A 85 3.15 -6.05 19.30
CA ARG A 85 2.44 -5.43 20.41
C ARG A 85 2.17 -6.46 21.51
N ALA A 86 1.83 -5.95 22.69
CA ALA A 86 1.56 -6.77 23.87
C ALA A 86 0.44 -7.80 23.66
N ASN A 87 -0.55 -7.45 22.84
CA ASN A 87 -1.65 -8.33 22.45
C ASN A 87 -1.26 -9.39 21.39
N GLY A 88 0.05 -9.55 21.10
CA GLY A 88 0.56 -10.51 20.12
C GLY A 88 0.57 -10.01 18.68
N ASN A 89 -0.17 -8.94 18.35
CA ASN A 89 -0.30 -8.44 16.99
C ASN A 89 1.05 -7.94 16.45
N LYS A 90 1.37 -8.35 15.22
CA LYS A 90 2.60 -7.96 14.52
C LYS A 90 2.30 -6.95 13.42
N ALA A 91 3.16 -5.95 13.28
CA ALA A 91 3.07 -4.94 12.23
C ALA A 91 4.46 -4.51 11.78
N VAL A 92 4.59 -4.18 10.49
CA VAL A 92 5.83 -3.67 9.92
C VAL A 92 5.86 -2.14 9.98
N TYR A 93 6.95 -1.58 10.47
CA TYR A 93 7.19 -0.15 10.52
C TYR A 93 8.39 0.20 9.67
N TYR A 94 8.31 1.30 8.94
CA TYR A 94 9.43 1.84 8.18
C TYR A 94 9.98 3.07 8.86
N TYR A 95 11.32 3.16 8.88
CA TYR A 95 12.00 4.39 9.20
C TYR A 95 12.11 5.25 7.94
N VAL A 96 11.49 6.42 7.99
CA VAL A 96 11.40 7.35 6.87
C VAL A 96 12.07 8.69 7.17
N LYS A 97 12.55 9.36 6.13
CA LYS A 97 13.02 10.76 6.17
C LYS A 97 12.54 11.52 4.94
N ASN A 98 12.15 12.78 5.12
CA ASN A 98 11.95 13.68 3.97
C ASN A 98 13.29 14.07 3.32
N GLY A 99 13.23 14.73 2.16
CA GLY A 99 14.43 15.04 1.35
C GLY A 99 15.52 15.83 2.10
N ASN A 100 15.13 16.77 2.97
CA ASN A 100 16.07 17.56 3.78
C ASN A 100 16.38 16.93 5.15
N GLY A 101 15.82 15.77 5.48
CA GLY A 101 16.08 15.02 6.71
C GLY A 101 15.53 15.64 8.00
N LYS A 102 14.78 16.76 7.93
CA LYS A 102 14.21 17.43 9.11
C LYS A 102 13.01 16.69 9.69
N VAL A 103 12.19 16.08 8.83
CA VAL A 103 11.02 15.29 9.24
C VAL A 103 11.36 13.82 9.07
N LYS A 104 11.47 13.10 10.19
CA LYS A 104 11.91 11.71 10.20
C LYS A 104 11.33 10.92 11.37
N GLY A 105 11.24 9.61 11.20
CA GLY A 105 10.78 8.72 12.26
C GLY A 105 10.29 7.38 11.74
N TRP A 106 9.84 6.54 12.66
CA TRP A 106 9.24 5.25 12.39
C TRP A 106 7.73 5.41 12.22
N ILE A 107 7.19 4.91 11.12
CA ILE A 107 5.75 4.95 10.82
C ILE A 107 5.29 3.55 10.38
N TRP A 108 4.05 3.20 10.72
CA TRP A 108 3.47 1.94 10.26
C TRP A 108 3.42 1.92 8.74
N SER A 109 3.87 0.83 8.11
CA SER A 109 3.98 0.75 6.65
C SER A 109 2.62 0.86 5.95
N GLY A 110 1.53 0.49 6.63
CA GLY A 110 0.17 0.63 6.09
C GLY A 110 -0.33 2.08 5.95
N HIS A 111 0.38 3.05 6.54
CA HIS A 111 0.12 4.48 6.33
C HIS A 111 1.03 5.09 5.26
N LEU A 112 1.82 4.28 4.56
CA LEU A 112 2.69 4.74 3.48
C LEU A 112 2.14 4.27 2.14
N VAL A 113 2.04 5.20 1.20
CA VAL A 113 1.77 4.93 -0.20
C VAL A 113 3.05 5.13 -0.98
N ARG A 114 3.46 4.12 -1.75
CA ARG A 114 4.70 4.20 -2.54
C ARG A 114 4.49 5.15 -3.71
N LEU A 115 5.38 6.13 -3.85
CA LEU A 115 5.41 6.95 -5.06
C LEU A 115 6.11 6.14 -6.15
N ILE A 116 5.41 6.01 -7.28
CA ILE A 116 5.93 5.40 -8.49
C ILE A 116 6.02 6.47 -9.57
N ASN A 117 7.02 6.37 -10.45
CA ASN A 117 7.17 7.29 -11.56
C ASN A 117 6.12 6.96 -12.63
N ILE A 118 4.86 7.37 -12.48
CA ILE A 118 3.78 6.97 -13.39
C ILE A 118 4.11 7.28 -14.87
N SER A 119 4.80 8.37 -15.16
CA SER A 119 5.16 8.76 -16.52
C SER A 119 6.09 7.78 -17.24
N GLN A 120 7.18 7.34 -16.59
CA GLN A 120 8.13 6.42 -17.22
C GLN A 120 7.48 5.05 -17.47
N GLN A 121 6.65 4.56 -16.54
CA GLN A 121 5.98 3.28 -16.74
C GLN A 121 4.82 3.38 -17.73
N ARG A 122 4.09 4.50 -17.82
CA ARG A 122 3.13 4.74 -18.93
C ARG A 122 3.82 4.70 -20.30
N LYS A 123 5.02 5.27 -20.40
CA LYS A 123 5.83 5.20 -21.63
C LYS A 123 6.14 3.75 -21.99
N GLN A 124 6.53 2.93 -21.03
CA GLN A 124 6.80 1.50 -21.25
C GLN A 124 5.55 0.73 -21.70
N VAL A 125 4.38 1.00 -21.10
CA VAL A 125 3.12 0.39 -21.54
C VAL A 125 2.78 0.79 -22.97
N ASN A 126 2.90 2.07 -23.32
CA ASN A 126 2.64 2.54 -24.68
C ASN A 126 3.63 1.91 -25.68
N GLN A 127 4.88 1.67 -25.27
CA GLN A 127 5.85 0.95 -26.09
C GLN A 127 5.45 -0.52 -26.30
N ILE A 128 4.96 -1.22 -25.26
CA ILE A 128 4.45 -2.59 -25.39
C ILE A 128 3.25 -2.61 -26.35
N ILE A 129 2.31 -1.69 -26.21
CA ILE A 129 1.13 -1.59 -27.09
C ILE A 129 1.56 -1.33 -28.54
N GLY A 130 2.44 -0.35 -28.78
CA GLY A 130 2.94 -0.09 -30.13
C GLY A 130 3.68 -1.27 -30.76
N LEU A 131 4.39 -2.07 -29.95
CA LEU A 131 4.98 -3.33 -30.43
C LEU A 131 3.90 -4.35 -30.79
N ILE A 132 2.85 -4.49 -29.99
CA ILE A 132 1.73 -5.40 -30.26
C ILE A 132 0.96 -4.97 -31.52
N ASP A 133 0.69 -3.68 -31.69
CA ASP A 133 -0.05 -3.14 -32.84
C ASP A 133 0.71 -3.27 -34.16
N THR A 134 2.03 -3.38 -34.10
CA THR A 134 2.88 -3.57 -35.28
C THR A 134 3.12 -5.05 -35.59
N LEU A 135 2.64 -6.00 -34.79
CA LEU A 135 2.65 -7.42 -35.15
C LEU A 135 1.74 -7.69 -36.34
N SER A 136 2.02 -8.76 -37.08
CA SER A 136 1.05 -9.32 -38.03
C SER A 136 -0.25 -9.71 -37.31
N THR A 137 -1.36 -9.67 -38.03
CA THR A 137 -2.70 -9.94 -37.50
C THR A 137 -2.77 -11.24 -36.70
N ASP A 138 -2.20 -12.32 -37.22
CA ASP A 138 -2.21 -13.63 -36.56
C ASP A 138 -1.44 -13.59 -35.24
N ASN A 139 -0.24 -13.00 -35.24
CA ASN A 139 0.58 -12.89 -34.03
C ASN A 139 -0.02 -11.93 -33.00
N LYS A 140 -0.65 -10.83 -33.44
CA LYS A 140 -1.44 -9.94 -32.58
C LYS A 140 -2.59 -10.70 -31.91
N ASN A 141 -3.36 -11.47 -32.69
CA ASN A 141 -4.47 -12.28 -32.17
C ASN A 141 -4.01 -13.38 -31.19
N ASN A 142 -2.85 -14.00 -31.46
CA ASN A 142 -2.24 -14.96 -30.55
C ASN A 142 -1.84 -14.31 -29.22
N VAL A 143 -1.24 -13.11 -29.26
CA VAL A 143 -0.93 -12.34 -28.04
C VAL A 143 -2.20 -11.99 -27.28
N ILE A 144 -3.24 -11.47 -27.95
CA ILE A 144 -4.54 -11.16 -27.31
C ILE A 144 -5.14 -12.41 -26.66
N SER A 145 -5.08 -13.56 -27.33
CA SER A 145 -5.56 -14.83 -26.80
C SER A 145 -4.81 -15.24 -25.54
N ILE A 146 -3.48 -15.13 -25.53
CA ILE A 146 -2.65 -15.38 -24.35
C ILE A 146 -3.04 -14.45 -23.19
N LEU A 147 -3.26 -13.16 -23.46
CA LEU A 147 -3.68 -12.20 -22.44
C LEU A 147 -5.07 -12.54 -21.88
N ASN A 148 -6.01 -12.96 -22.72
CA ASN A 148 -7.35 -13.39 -22.30
C ASN A 148 -7.33 -14.65 -21.42
N LEU A 149 -6.35 -15.54 -21.60
CA LEU A 149 -6.18 -16.73 -20.77
C LEU A 149 -5.67 -16.41 -19.35
N MET A 150 -5.10 -15.22 -19.13
CA MET A 150 -4.59 -14.83 -17.83
C MET A 150 -5.75 -14.58 -16.86
N ASN A 151 -5.70 -15.23 -15.70
CA ASN A 151 -6.70 -15.13 -14.66
C ASN A 151 -6.05 -14.76 -13.31
N ARG A 152 -6.85 -14.67 -12.24
CA ARG A 152 -6.41 -14.28 -10.89
C ARG A 152 -5.48 -15.28 -10.22
N GLN A 153 -5.24 -16.43 -10.82
CA GLN A 153 -4.33 -17.47 -10.36
C GLN A 153 -3.04 -17.47 -11.18
N SER A 154 -3.06 -16.87 -12.39
CA SER A 154 -1.89 -16.78 -13.26
C SER A 154 -0.75 -15.96 -12.62
N THR A 155 0.46 -16.45 -12.81
CA THR A 155 1.71 -15.87 -12.34
C THR A 155 2.51 -15.27 -13.49
N LEU A 156 3.47 -14.39 -13.17
CA LEU A 156 4.31 -13.76 -14.19
C LEU A 156 5.09 -14.80 -15.01
N PRO A 157 5.65 -15.88 -14.39
CA PRO A 157 6.17 -17.01 -15.13
C PRO A 157 5.18 -17.64 -16.12
N ASP A 158 3.90 -17.76 -15.77
CA ASP A 158 2.90 -18.35 -16.69
C ASP A 158 2.72 -17.50 -17.94
N LEU A 159 2.55 -16.18 -17.78
CA LEU A 159 2.47 -15.24 -18.91
C LEU A 159 3.74 -15.27 -19.77
N LEU A 160 4.91 -15.20 -19.13
CA LEU A 160 6.18 -15.23 -19.84
C LEU A 160 6.36 -16.56 -20.58
N THR A 161 5.94 -17.69 -20.01
CA THR A 161 6.03 -19.00 -20.65
C THR A 161 5.16 -19.06 -21.90
N GLN A 162 3.90 -18.62 -21.82
CA GLN A 162 2.99 -18.59 -22.97
C GLN A 162 3.52 -17.70 -24.10
N LEU A 163 4.04 -16.52 -23.77
CA LEU A 163 4.64 -15.62 -24.76
C LEU A 163 5.92 -16.20 -25.38
N ASN A 164 6.76 -16.88 -24.59
CA ASN A 164 7.96 -17.55 -25.11
C ASN A 164 7.59 -18.71 -26.04
N ASN A 165 6.55 -19.49 -25.70
CA ASN A 165 6.06 -20.58 -26.55
C ASN A 165 5.56 -20.03 -27.91
N LEU A 166 4.85 -18.90 -27.90
CA LEU A 166 4.47 -18.21 -29.14
C LEU A 166 5.71 -17.75 -29.93
N ALA A 167 6.69 -17.13 -29.26
CA ALA A 167 7.90 -16.68 -29.94
C ALA A 167 8.67 -17.85 -30.60
N GLN A 168 8.63 -19.04 -29.99
CA GLN A 168 9.26 -20.26 -30.52
C GLN A 168 8.49 -20.91 -31.67
N SER A 169 7.17 -20.72 -31.75
CA SER A 169 6.35 -21.29 -32.83
C SER A 169 6.41 -20.48 -34.14
N ILE A 170 6.94 -19.27 -34.09
CA ILE A 170 7.08 -18.37 -35.24
C ILE A 170 8.46 -18.58 -35.87
N ASN A 171 8.53 -18.89 -37.16
CA ASN A 171 9.79 -19.03 -37.92
C ASN A 171 10.02 -17.85 -38.87
N ASN A 172 11.25 -17.32 -38.89
CA ASN A 172 11.73 -16.31 -39.85
C ASN A 172 10.80 -15.10 -40.06
N ASN A 173 10.23 -14.57 -38.97
CA ASN A 173 9.31 -13.43 -39.02
C ASN A 173 9.87 -12.23 -38.22
N PRO A 174 9.82 -10.99 -38.74
CA PRO A 174 10.20 -9.78 -37.99
C PRO A 174 9.45 -9.60 -36.66
N ASP A 175 8.29 -10.23 -36.50
CA ASP A 175 7.51 -10.23 -35.27
C ASP A 175 8.21 -10.93 -34.10
N ILE A 176 9.13 -11.87 -34.36
CA ILE A 176 9.93 -12.53 -33.31
C ILE A 176 10.74 -11.48 -32.52
N VAL A 177 11.31 -10.49 -33.23
CA VAL A 177 12.09 -9.42 -32.59
C VAL A 177 11.19 -8.57 -31.69
N LYS A 178 10.00 -8.22 -32.15
CA LYS A 178 9.01 -7.43 -31.39
C LYS A 178 8.50 -8.21 -30.18
N LEU A 179 8.18 -9.50 -30.34
CA LEU A 179 7.76 -10.38 -29.24
C LEU A 179 8.85 -10.54 -28.18
N ASN A 180 10.10 -10.75 -28.59
CA ASN A 180 11.23 -10.81 -27.66
C ASN A 180 11.43 -9.48 -26.91
N GLN A 181 11.20 -8.34 -27.56
CA GLN A 181 11.20 -7.03 -26.90
C GLN A 181 10.06 -6.90 -25.90
N ILE A 182 8.83 -7.30 -26.24
CA ILE A 182 7.67 -7.33 -25.33
C ILE A 182 7.99 -8.19 -24.11
N ILE A 183 8.48 -9.42 -24.30
CA ILE A 183 8.86 -10.36 -23.24
C ILE A 183 9.91 -9.74 -22.31
N LYS A 184 10.94 -9.09 -22.88
CA LYS A 184 11.99 -8.42 -22.11
C LYS A 184 11.43 -7.26 -21.27
N MET A 185 10.53 -6.45 -21.83
CA MET A 185 9.90 -5.34 -21.12
C MET A 185 8.98 -5.83 -19.99
N ILE A 186 8.17 -6.86 -20.23
CA ILE A 186 7.32 -7.49 -19.21
C ILE A 186 8.18 -8.11 -18.09
N LYS A 187 9.29 -8.77 -18.43
CA LYS A 187 10.22 -9.37 -17.46
C LYS A 187 10.94 -8.31 -16.61
N SER A 188 11.38 -7.20 -17.22
CA SER A 188 12.05 -6.09 -16.53
C SER A 188 11.13 -5.39 -15.54
N ASP A 189 9.88 -5.13 -15.94
CA ASP A 189 9.05 -4.12 -15.26
C ASP A 189 7.75 -4.67 -14.63
N GLY A 190 7.51 -5.98 -14.76
CA GLY A 190 6.25 -6.65 -14.35
C GLY A 190 5.84 -6.45 -12.88
N GLN A 191 6.79 -6.15 -11.99
CA GLN A 191 6.46 -5.84 -10.59
C GLN A 191 5.96 -4.40 -10.37
N THR A 192 6.35 -3.45 -11.22
CA THR A 192 5.97 -2.03 -11.08
C THR A 192 4.78 -1.65 -11.96
N LEU A 193 4.67 -2.24 -13.14
CA LEU A 193 3.51 -2.08 -14.03
C LEU A 193 2.23 -2.64 -13.41
N ASN A 194 2.34 -3.76 -12.70
CA ASN A 194 1.26 -4.35 -11.93
C ASN A 194 0.62 -3.40 -10.91
N TYR A 195 1.40 -2.59 -10.18
CA TYR A 195 0.89 -1.63 -9.19
C TYR A 195 0.10 -0.48 -9.86
N LEU A 196 0.42 -0.13 -11.10
CA LEU A 196 -0.30 0.90 -11.85
C LEU A 196 -1.64 0.44 -12.37
N PHE A 197 -1.73 -0.82 -12.81
CA PHE A 197 -2.97 -1.39 -13.34
C PHE A 197 -3.93 -1.86 -12.24
N SER A 198 -3.43 -2.14 -11.03
CA SER A 198 -4.30 -2.30 -9.86
C SER A 198 -4.86 -0.97 -9.31
N GLU A 199 -4.20 0.16 -9.58
CA GLU A 199 -4.51 1.49 -8.99
C GLU A 199 -5.04 2.54 -9.97
N GLY A 200 -5.10 2.27 -11.29
CA GLY A 200 -5.84 3.10 -12.25
C GLY A 200 -7.15 2.39 -12.59
N ILE A 201 -8.34 2.82 -12.17
CA ILE A 201 -8.92 4.14 -12.47
C ILE A 201 -9.74 4.74 -11.31
N ASN A 202 -9.95 4.05 -10.18
CA ASN A 202 -10.85 4.57 -9.15
C ASN A 202 -10.20 4.69 -7.77
N LYS A 203 -10.07 5.95 -7.31
CA LYS A 203 -10.00 6.43 -5.92
C LYS A 203 -8.65 7.00 -5.47
N LEU A 204 -8.58 8.33 -5.50
CA LEU A 204 -8.14 9.08 -4.33
C LEU A 204 -8.93 8.55 -3.10
N TYR A 205 -8.28 7.68 -2.30
CA TYR A 205 -8.64 6.96 -1.03
C TYR A 205 -9.98 7.25 -0.30
N PRO A 206 -10.55 6.34 0.54
CA PRO A 206 -9.95 5.13 1.14
C PRO A 206 -10.88 3.88 1.24
N LYS A 207 -10.36 2.67 1.01
CA LYS A 207 -10.66 1.46 1.84
C LYS A 207 -9.85 0.24 1.37
N ILE A 208 -8.85 -0.09 2.19
CA ILE A 208 -8.28 -1.41 2.47
C ILE A 208 -8.23 -2.41 1.29
N VAL A 209 -7.06 -2.57 0.68
CA VAL A 209 -6.49 -3.90 0.37
C VAL A 209 -4.97 -3.83 0.56
N ALA A 210 -4.52 -4.08 1.77
CA ALA A 210 -3.14 -4.43 2.03
C ALA A 210 -3.09 -5.94 2.35
N ILE A 211 -2.20 -6.65 1.66
CA ILE A 211 -1.48 -7.86 2.13
C ILE A 211 -1.95 -9.25 1.64
N HIS A 212 -3.05 -9.42 0.90
CA HIS A 212 -3.32 -10.71 0.25
C HIS A 212 -3.42 -10.58 -1.27
N HIS A 213 -2.82 -11.55 -1.98
CA HIS A 213 -2.74 -11.74 -3.44
C HIS A 213 -1.46 -11.24 -4.14
N LEU A 214 -0.40 -12.04 -3.99
CA LEU A 214 0.61 -12.22 -5.03
C LEU A 214 0.00 -12.77 -6.35
N ASN A 215 -1.17 -13.42 -6.28
CA ASN A 215 -1.82 -14.07 -7.43
C ASN A 215 -2.66 -13.11 -8.32
N ASN A 216 -3.07 -11.92 -7.82
CA ASN A 216 -3.90 -10.98 -8.60
C ASN A 216 -3.11 -10.11 -9.61
N ARG A 217 -1.82 -10.38 -9.81
CA ARG A 217 -0.87 -9.40 -10.37
C ARG A 217 -0.72 -9.43 -11.90
N VAL A 218 -1.00 -10.58 -12.49
CA VAL A 218 -0.85 -10.82 -13.94
C VAL A 218 -2.17 -10.57 -14.64
N PHE A 219 -3.27 -10.95 -13.98
CA PHE A 219 -4.63 -10.61 -14.41
C PHE A 219 -4.78 -9.11 -14.68
N ALA A 220 -4.35 -8.24 -13.75
CA ALA A 220 -4.47 -6.79 -13.91
C ALA A 220 -3.64 -6.24 -15.07
N LEU A 221 -2.42 -6.75 -15.27
CA LEU A 221 -1.59 -6.38 -16.42
C LEU A 221 -2.23 -6.83 -17.74
N ALA A 222 -2.71 -8.08 -17.81
CA ALA A 222 -3.31 -8.62 -19.01
C ALA A 222 -4.58 -7.86 -19.40
N GLN A 223 -5.47 -7.59 -18.45
CA GLN A 223 -6.67 -6.77 -18.67
C GLN A 223 -6.31 -5.34 -19.09
N GLY A 224 -5.36 -4.69 -18.41
CA GLY A 224 -4.96 -3.32 -18.75
C GLY A 224 -4.27 -3.20 -20.12
N LEU A 225 -3.68 -4.27 -20.64
CA LEU A 225 -3.20 -4.32 -22.02
C LEU A 225 -4.36 -4.54 -23.00
N LEU A 226 -5.25 -5.49 -22.72
CA LEU A 226 -6.44 -5.78 -23.55
C LEU A 226 -7.31 -4.53 -23.75
N ASP A 227 -7.59 -3.79 -22.68
CA ASP A 227 -8.40 -2.55 -22.71
C ASP A 227 -7.83 -1.46 -23.62
N ARG A 228 -6.53 -1.52 -23.96
CA ARG A 228 -5.85 -0.50 -24.76
C ARG A 228 -5.45 -0.97 -26.15
N ILE A 229 -5.57 -2.27 -26.42
CA ILE A 229 -5.33 -2.87 -27.74
C ILE A 229 -6.65 -2.97 -28.53
N ASN A 230 -7.77 -3.14 -27.82
CA ASN A 230 -9.13 -3.03 -28.36
C ASN A 230 -9.58 -1.58 -28.47
#